data_AF-A0A2N2SW86-F1
#
_entry.id   AF-A0A2N2SW86-F1
#
_cell.length_a   1.000
_cell.length_b   1.000
_cell.length_c   1.000
_cell.angle_alpha   90.00
_cell.angle_beta   90.00
_cell.angle_gamma   90.00
#
_symmetry.space_group_name_H-M   'P 1'
#
loop_
_entity.id
_entity.type
_entity.pdbx_description
1 polymer ?
#
loop_
_entity_poly.entity_id
_entity_poly.type
_entity_poly.pdbx_seq_one_letter_code
_entity_poly.pdbx_strand_id
1 'polypeptide(L)'
;MAYSEKVLDHYENPRNVGSFTKDDEGVGTGMVGAPACGDVMKLQIKVGADGLIEDAKFKTYGCGSAIASSSLVTEWVKGKTL
;
A
#
# COMPACT_ATOMS: atom_id res chain seq x y z
N MET A 1 9.45 17.47 -17.29
CA MET A 1 8.67 16.23 -17.08
C MET A 1 7.55 16.54 -16.10
N ALA A 2 6.34 16.01 -16.30
CA ALA A 2 5.14 16.39 -15.54
C ALA A 2 5.03 15.75 -14.14
N TYR A 3 5.94 14.83 -13.79
CA TYR A 3 5.99 14.15 -12.51
C TYR A 3 7.33 14.37 -11.82
N SER A 4 7.33 14.39 -10.49
CA SER A 4 8.55 14.49 -9.70
C SER A 4 9.34 13.19 -9.75
N GLU A 5 10.65 13.27 -9.57
CA GLU A 5 11.55 12.11 -9.55
C GLU A 5 11.12 11.07 -8.50
N LYS A 6 10.60 11.53 -7.35
CA LYS A 6 10.07 10.65 -6.30
C LYS A 6 8.85 9.85 -6.77
N VAL A 7 7.93 10.48 -7.49
CA VAL A 7 6.74 9.80 -8.00
C VAL A 7 7.13 8.77 -9.06
N LEU A 8 8.06 9.13 -9.95
CA LEU A 8 8.57 8.22 -10.98
C LEU A 8 9.27 7.01 -10.38
N ASP A 9 10.12 7.22 -9.38
CA ASP A 9 10.85 6.14 -8.71
C ASP A 9 9.92 5.12 -8.03
N HIS A 10 8.89 5.58 -7.30
CA HIS A 10 7.90 4.68 -6.70
C HIS A 10 6.92 4.07 -7.73
N TYR A 11 6.80 4.66 -8.92
CA TYR A 11 5.99 4.11 -9.99
C TYR A 11 6.74 3.01 -10.78
N GLU A 12 8.01 3.25 -11.12
CA GLU A 12 8.85 2.30 -11.85
C GLU A 12 9.33 1.15 -10.94
N ASN A 13 9.64 1.45 -9.67
CA ASN A 13 10.11 0.48 -8.68
C ASN A 13 9.21 0.51 -7.43
N PRO A 14 7.93 0.10 -7.54
CA PRO A 14 7.02 0.12 -6.41
C PRO A 14 7.47 -0.88 -5.33
N ARG A 15 7.66 -0.39 -4.11
CA ARG A 15 8.04 -1.20 -2.95
C ARG A 15 6.81 -1.75 -2.28
N ASN A 16 6.89 -2.98 -1.78
CA ASN A 16 5.80 -3.62 -1.04
C ASN A 16 4.54 -3.96 -1.86
N VAL A 17 4.72 -4.17 -3.17
CA VAL A 17 3.66 -4.72 -4.01
C VAL A 17 3.39 -6.17 -3.61
N GLY A 18 2.13 -6.48 -3.33
CA GLY A 18 1.73 -7.84 -3.00
C GLY A 18 0.39 -7.91 -2.29
N SER A 19 0.08 -9.08 -1.77
CA SER A 19 -1.09 -9.29 -0.93
C SER A 19 -0.80 -10.36 0.11
N PHE A 20 -1.38 -10.21 1.28
CA PHE A 20 -1.44 -11.27 2.29
C PHE A 20 -2.67 -12.13 2.07
N THR A 21 -2.61 -13.37 2.57
CA THR A 21 -3.75 -14.27 2.67
C THR A 21 -4.77 -13.70 3.65
N LYS A 22 -6.06 -13.96 3.41
CA LYS A 22 -7.14 -13.46 4.29
C LYS A 22 -7.14 -14.15 5.66
N ASP A 23 -6.55 -15.34 5.73
CA ASP A 23 -6.58 -16.21 6.91
C ASP A 23 -5.36 -16.02 7.82
N ASP A 24 -4.50 -15.03 7.53
CA ASP A 24 -3.32 -14.74 8.35
C ASP A 24 -3.75 -13.91 9.57
N GLU A 25 -3.55 -14.45 10.77
CA GLU A 25 -3.90 -13.77 12.01
C GLU A 25 -3.10 -12.47 12.15
N GLY A 26 -3.78 -11.38 12.56
CA GLY A 26 -3.17 -10.06 12.66
C GLY A 26 -3.09 -9.27 11.35
N VAL A 27 -3.65 -9.77 10.23
CA VAL A 27 -3.72 -9.00 8.98
C VAL A 27 -5.00 -8.16 8.87
N GLY A 28 -4.84 -6.84 8.92
CA GLY A 28 -5.88 -5.88 8.57
C GLY A 28 -5.92 -5.63 7.06
N THR A 29 -7.08 -5.80 6.42
CA THR A 29 -7.26 -5.53 4.99
C THR A 29 -8.24 -4.39 4.76
N GLY A 30 -7.78 -3.29 4.18
CA GLY A 30 -8.59 -2.18 3.69
C GLY A 30 -8.64 -2.18 2.17
N MET A 31 -9.83 -2.14 1.59
CA MET A 31 -10.01 -1.94 0.15
C MET A 31 -10.95 -0.76 -0.05
N VAL A 32 -10.46 0.25 -0.76
CA VAL A 32 -11.15 1.51 -0.98
C VAL A 32 -11.02 1.94 -2.44
N GLY A 33 -12.02 2.65 -2.93
CA GLY A 33 -12.09 3.09 -4.32
C GLY A 33 -13.32 2.59 -5.04
N ALA A 34 -13.57 3.16 -6.20
CA ALA A 34 -14.74 2.86 -7.02
C ALA A 34 -14.27 2.49 -8.42
N PRO A 35 -14.65 1.32 -8.96
CA PRO A 35 -14.33 0.95 -10.34
C PRO A 35 -14.79 2.01 -11.35
N ALA A 36 -15.86 2.75 -11.05
CA ALA A 36 -16.39 3.83 -11.88
C ALA A 36 -15.41 5.01 -12.05
N CYS A 37 -14.53 5.24 -11.08
CA CYS A 37 -13.52 6.31 -11.13
C CYS A 37 -12.17 5.82 -11.68
N GLY A 38 -12.03 4.51 -11.96
CA GLY A 38 -10.78 3.93 -12.45
C GLY A 38 -9.69 3.77 -11.39
N ASP A 39 -9.95 4.18 -10.14
CA ASP A 39 -9.00 4.10 -9.03
C ASP A 39 -9.53 3.16 -7.93
N VAL A 40 -8.81 2.06 -7.71
CA VAL A 40 -9.08 1.07 -6.66
C VAL A 40 -7.77 0.74 -5.94
N MET A 41 -7.75 0.98 -4.64
CA MET A 41 -6.61 0.69 -3.77
C MET A 41 -6.97 -0.40 -2.76
N LYS A 42 -6.13 -1.42 -2.67
CA LYS A 42 -6.14 -2.43 -1.63
C LYS A 42 -4.85 -2.31 -0.83
N LEU A 43 -4.97 -2.06 0.46
CA LEU A 43 -3.86 -1.96 1.40
C LEU A 43 -4.06 -2.98 2.51
N GLN A 44 -3.02 -3.74 2.81
CA GLN A 44 -3.02 -4.76 3.85
C GLN A 44 -1.85 -4.51 4.78
N ILE A 45 -2.11 -4.50 6.08
CA ILE A 45 -1.10 -4.37 7.14
C ILE A 45 -1.12 -5.62 8.00
N LYS A 46 0.06 -6.08 8.40
CA LYS A 46 0.24 -7.15 9.37
C LYS A 46 0.67 -6.52 10.69
N VAL A 47 -0.10 -6.81 11.74
CA VAL A 47 0.05 -6.22 13.06
C VAL A 47 0.43 -7.33 14.02
N GLY A 48 1.53 -7.14 14.74
CA GLY A 48 2.00 -8.02 15.79
C GLY A 48 1.14 -7.94 17.06
N ALA A 49 1.37 -8.84 18.00
CA ALA A 49 0.64 -8.90 19.27
C ALA A 49 0.87 -7.66 20.17
N ASP A 50 1.94 -6.92 19.92
CA ASP A 50 2.32 -5.66 20.58
C ASP A 50 1.66 -4.42 19.95
N GLY A 51 0.88 -4.61 18.88
CA GLY A 51 0.27 -3.51 18.13
C GLY A 51 1.21 -2.84 17.12
N LEU A 52 2.40 -3.40 16.88
CA LEU A 52 3.36 -2.91 15.89
C LEU A 52 3.01 -3.44 14.50
N ILE A 53 3.09 -2.59 13.48
CA ILE A 53 2.93 -2.98 12.08
C ILE A 53 4.25 -3.59 11.60
N GLU A 54 4.29 -4.92 11.49
CA GLU A 54 5.48 -5.68 11.08
C GLU A 54 5.71 -5.58 9.56
N ASP A 55 4.64 -5.66 8.78
CA ASP A 55 4.70 -5.61 7.33
C ASP A 55 3.45 -4.96 6.74
N ALA A 56 3.60 -4.39 5.55
CA ALA A 56 2.53 -3.76 4.81
C ALA A 56 2.69 -4.09 3.33
N LYS A 57 1.58 -4.39 2.68
CA LYS A 57 1.50 -4.70 1.26
C LYS A 57 0.36 -3.96 0.61
N PHE A 58 0.56 -3.53 -0.62
CA PHE A 58 -0.50 -2.87 -1.38
C PHE A 58 -0.66 -3.44 -2.79
N LYS A 59 -1.87 -3.25 -3.32
CA LYS A 59 -2.21 -3.38 -4.73
C LYS A 59 -3.12 -2.21 -5.09
N THR A 60 -2.66 -1.37 -6.00
CA THR A 60 -3.41 -0.22 -6.48
C THR A 60 -3.58 -0.33 -7.99
N TYR A 61 -4.79 -0.10 -8.45
CA TYR A 61 -5.12 0.16 -9.84
C TYR A 61 -5.53 1.62 -9.94
N GLY A 62 -4.86 2.41 -10.76
CA GLY A 62 -5.14 3.83 -10.87
C GLY A 62 -4.02 4.61 -11.53
N CYS A 63 -4.08 5.93 -11.44
CA CYS A 63 -3.02 6.81 -11.96
C CYS A 63 -1.65 6.56 -11.30
N GLY A 64 -0.56 6.89 -12.01
CA GLY A 64 0.81 6.69 -11.50
C GLY A 64 1.07 7.38 -10.16
N SER A 65 0.45 8.54 -9.92
CA SER A 65 0.49 9.24 -8.64
C SER A 65 -0.13 8.45 -7.49
N ALA A 66 -1.23 7.71 -7.75
CA ALA A 66 -1.88 6.87 -6.76
C ALA A 66 -1.00 5.67 -6.39
N ILE A 67 -0.39 5.03 -7.39
CA ILE A 67 0.56 3.92 -7.18
C ILE A 67 1.76 4.38 -6.35
N ALA A 68 2.36 5.52 -6.71
CA ALA A 68 3.50 6.07 -5.99
C ALA A 68 3.16 6.41 -4.53
N SER A 69 1.98 7.01 -4.30
CA SER A 69 1.50 7.33 -2.96
C SER A 69 1.25 6.08 -2.12
N SER A 70 0.64 5.04 -2.69
CA SER A 70 0.42 3.77 -2.00
C SER A 70 1.75 3.09 -1.62
N SER A 71 2.73 3.09 -2.53
CA SER A 71 4.06 2.55 -2.26
C SER A 71 4.75 3.28 -1.10
N LEU A 72 4.74 4.61 -1.12
CA LEU A 72 5.35 5.41 -0.06
C LEU A 72 4.69 5.16 1.31
N VAL A 73 3.35 5.09 1.34
CA VAL A 73 2.60 4.81 2.57
C VAL A 73 2.99 3.45 3.15
N THR A 74 3.12 2.40 2.32
CA THR A 74 3.51 1.07 2.82
C THR A 74 4.90 1.02 3.45
N GLU A 75 5.83 1.87 3.02
CA GLU A 75 7.13 2.00 3.70
C GLU A 75 7.01 2.75 5.01
N TRP A 76 6.21 3.81 5.05
CA TRP A 76 6.05 4.64 6.24
C TRP A 76 5.30 3.96 7.38
N VAL A 77 4.30 3.14 7.08
CA VAL A 77 3.50 2.48 8.13
C VAL A 77 4.24 1.32 8.79
N LYS A 78 5.25 0.74 8.14
CA LYS A 78 6.08 -0.32 8.73
C LYS A 78 6.84 0.21 9.95
N GLY A 79 6.79 -0.54 11.03
CA GLY A 79 7.42 -0.16 12.31
C GLY A 79 6.68 0.96 13.05
N LYS A 80 5.48 1.36 12.60
CA LYS A 80 4.58 2.20 13.38
C LYS A 80 3.60 1.34 14.17
N THR A 81 3.05 1.90 15.23
CA THR A 81 1.96 1.29 15.99
C THR A 81 0.61 1.69 15.38
N LEU A 82 -0.42 0.88 15.60
CA LEU A 82 -1.82 1.23 15.28
C LEU A 82 -2.31 2.47 16.04
#